data_AF-A0A7Z2XCG7-F1
#
_entry.id   AF-A0A7Z2XCG7-F1
#
_cell.length_a   1.000
_cell.length_b   1.000
_cell.length_c   1.000
_cell.angle_alpha   90.00
_cell.angle_beta   90.00
_cell.angle_gamma   90.00
#
_symmetry.space_group_name_H-M   'P 1'
#
loop_
_entity.id
_entity.type
_entity.pdbx_description
1 polymer ?
#
loop_
_entity_poly.entity_id
_entity_poly.type
_entity_poly.pdbx_seq_one_letter_code
_entity_poly.pdbx_strand_id
1 'polypeptide(L)'
;MKFSSQFKSYTMQFHVLNEAMTREARKLDPFNGEDEFGNPILKIEMQGCGRGYIPNKKDPNNPILDENMNFAIVKFDRETKKLYTAFPVSK
;
A
#
# COMPACT_ATOMS: atom_id res chain seq x y z
N MET A 1 -0.29 -12.36 9.54
CA MET A 1 -1.68 -11.86 9.65
C MET A 1 -2.12 -11.42 8.25
N LYS A 2 -3.24 -11.92 7.72
CA LYS A 2 -3.70 -11.51 6.38
C LYS A 2 -4.56 -10.25 6.51
N PHE A 3 -4.06 -9.12 6.01
CA PHE A 3 -4.85 -7.91 5.82
C PHE A 3 -5.66 -8.06 4.53
N SER A 4 -6.94 -7.71 4.57
CA SER A 4 -7.79 -7.65 3.37
C SER A 4 -8.17 -6.19 3.17
N SER A 5 -7.67 -5.60 2.09
CA SER A 5 -7.95 -4.22 1.74
C SER A 5 -8.12 -4.07 0.24
N GLN A 6 -8.86 -3.04 -0.15
CA GLN A 6 -9.09 -2.69 -1.54
C GLN A 6 -9.12 -1.17 -1.71
N PHE A 7 -8.66 -0.69 -2.86
CA PHE A 7 -8.88 0.69 -3.24
C PHE A 7 -10.37 0.97 -3.38
N LYS A 8 -10.81 2.19 -3.05
CA LYS A 8 -12.23 2.57 -3.23
C LYS A 8 -12.60 2.75 -4.70
N SER A 9 -11.62 3.01 -5.56
CA SER A 9 -11.83 3.15 -7.00
C SER A 9 -10.59 2.76 -7.80
N TYR A 10 -10.81 2.39 -9.06
CA TYR A 10 -9.73 2.20 -10.03
C TYR A 10 -8.89 3.47 -10.23
N THR A 11 -9.51 4.65 -10.18
CA THR A 11 -8.81 5.93 -10.30
C THR A 11 -7.78 6.12 -9.19
N MET A 12 -8.13 5.80 -7.94
CA MET A 12 -7.19 5.87 -6.82
C MET A 12 -6.04 4.89 -6.98
N GLN A 13 -6.34 3.65 -7.37
CA GLN A 13 -5.31 2.66 -7.68
C GLN A 13 -4.37 3.15 -8.80
N PHE A 14 -4.93 3.71 -9.87
CA PHE A 14 -4.15 4.25 -10.98
C PHE A 14 -3.23 5.37 -10.53
N HIS A 15 -3.70 6.32 -9.70
CA HIS A 15 -2.85 7.40 -9.19
C HIS A 15 -1.68 6.87 -8.35
N VAL A 16 -1.91 5.85 -7.51
CA VAL A 16 -0.86 5.20 -6.71
C VAL A 16 0.19 4.53 -7.62
N LEU A 17 -0.26 3.77 -8.62
CA LEU A 17 0.63 3.09 -9.56
C LEU A 17 1.41 4.09 -10.42
N ASN A 18 0.75 5.14 -10.91
CA ASN A 18 1.40 6.18 -11.70
C ASN A 18 2.43 6.95 -10.88
N GLU A 19 2.12 7.31 -9.63
CA GLU A 19 3.09 7.90 -8.72
C GLU A 19 4.32 7.00 -8.60
N ALA A 20 4.13 5.71 -8.28
CA ALA A 20 5.22 4.75 -8.11
C ALA A 20 6.09 4.55 -9.36
N MET A 21 5.48 4.39 -10.54
CA MET A 21 6.18 4.06 -11.78
C MET A 21 6.93 5.25 -12.41
N THR A 22 6.65 6.48 -11.99
CA THR A 22 7.21 7.70 -12.61
C THR A 22 8.26 8.42 -11.76
N ARG A 23 8.60 7.90 -10.57
CA ARG A 23 9.52 8.58 -9.63
C ARG A 23 10.93 8.72 -10.19
N GLU A 24 11.48 7.64 -10.76
CA GLU A 24 12.83 7.67 -11.32
C GLU A 24 12.94 8.66 -12.48
N ALA A 25 11.94 8.68 -13.37
CA ALA A 25 11.86 9.66 -14.45
C ALA A 25 11.79 11.11 -13.93
N ARG A 26 11.18 11.33 -12.75
CA ARG A 26 11.13 12.61 -12.04
C ARG A 26 12.35 12.87 -11.15
N LYS A 27 13.37 12.01 -11.17
CA LYS A 27 14.59 12.09 -10.32
C LYS A 27 14.26 12.05 -8.81
N LEU A 28 13.24 11.28 -8.43
CA LEU A 28 12.87 11.02 -7.05
C LEU A 28 13.27 9.60 -6.66
N ASP A 29 13.58 9.38 -5.38
CA ASP A 29 13.86 8.05 -4.86
C ASP A 29 12.66 7.12 -5.09
N PRO A 30 12.83 5.96 -5.76
CA PRO A 30 11.72 5.07 -6.12
C PRO A 30 11.08 4.39 -4.90
N PHE A 31 11.80 4.31 -3.78
CA PHE A 31 11.40 3.63 -2.55
C PHE A 31 11.57 4.58 -1.36
N ASN A 32 10.83 4.34 -0.28
CA ASN A 32 10.98 5.08 0.98
C ASN A 32 10.93 4.17 2.23
N GLY A 33 11.09 2.86 2.03
CA GLY A 33 11.16 1.89 3.11
C GLY A 33 11.36 0.47 2.58
N GLU A 34 11.34 -0.48 3.50
CA GLU A 34 11.38 -1.92 3.23
C GLU A 34 10.29 -2.62 4.04
N ASP A 35 9.80 -3.76 3.53
CA ASP A 35 8.91 -4.64 4.30
C ASP A 35 9.70 -5.59 5.21
N GLU A 36 8.98 -6.39 6.02
CA GLU A 36 9.57 -7.35 6.97
C GLU A 36 10.48 -8.41 6.31
N PHE A 37 10.42 -8.56 4.99
CA PHE A 37 11.22 -9.50 4.21
C PHE A 37 12.37 -8.81 3.43
N GLY A 38 12.57 -7.50 3.62
CA GLY A 38 13.59 -6.72 2.92
C GLY A 38 13.23 -6.41 1.45
N ASN A 39 11.95 -6.51 1.08
CA ASN A 39 11.52 -6.02 -0.23
C ASN A 39 11.39 -4.50 -0.16
N PRO A 40 11.89 -3.75 -1.17
CA PRO A 40 11.68 -2.32 -1.23
C PRO A 40 10.18 -2.00 -1.33
N ILE A 41 9.78 -0.94 -0.64
CA ILE A 41 8.42 -0.42 -0.71
C ILE A 41 8.40 1.09 -0.96
N LEU A 42 7.28 1.54 -1.51
CA LEU A 42 6.90 2.94 -1.53
C LEU A 42 5.58 3.10 -0.76
N LYS A 43 5.64 3.79 0.38
CA LYS A 43 4.48 4.22 1.15
C LYS A 43 4.06 5.62 0.69
N ILE A 44 2.82 5.74 0.23
CA ILE A 44 2.23 6.97 -0.31
C ILE A 44 1.09 7.38 0.62
N GLU A 45 1.05 8.64 1.05
CA GLU A 45 -0.12 9.20 1.73
C GLU A 45 -1.18 9.57 0.69
N MET A 46 -2.38 9.01 0.82
CA MET A 46 -3.54 9.31 -0.02
C MET A 46 -4.80 9.14 0.82
N GLN A 47 -5.35 10.26 1.27
CA GLN A 47 -6.51 10.29 2.17
C GLN A 47 -7.71 9.55 1.58
N GLY A 48 -8.30 8.65 2.36
CA GLY A 48 -9.47 7.85 1.98
C GLY A 48 -9.27 6.96 0.75
N CYS A 49 -8.03 6.60 0.40
CA CYS A 49 -7.73 5.84 -0.81
C CYS A 49 -8.34 4.43 -0.84
N GLY A 50 -8.61 3.86 0.33
CA GLY A 50 -9.06 2.50 0.45
C GLY A 50 -9.90 2.21 1.67
N ARG A 51 -10.32 0.96 1.75
CA ARG A 51 -11.00 0.36 2.89
C ARG A 51 -10.56 -1.08 3.08
N GLY A 52 -10.74 -1.60 4.28
CA GLY A 52 -10.42 -2.99 4.57
C GLY A 52 -10.58 -3.35 6.03
N TYR A 53 -10.24 -4.59 6.35
CA TYR A 53 -10.31 -5.11 7.70
C TYR A 53 -8.93 -5.16 8.34
N ILE A 54 -8.81 -4.55 9.52
CA ILE A 54 -7.64 -4.59 10.38
C ILE A 54 -7.85 -5.69 11.42
N PRO A 55 -6.84 -6.56 11.64
CA PRO A 55 -6.94 -7.58 12.66
C PRO A 55 -7.09 -6.99 14.07
N ASN A 56 -8.02 -7.54 14.83
CA ASN A 56 -8.28 -7.12 16.19
C ASN A 56 -7.48 -8.00 17.18
N LYS A 57 -6.51 -7.40 17.87
CA LYS A 57 -5.64 -8.13 18.82
C LYS A 57 -6.40 -8.66 20.06
N LYS A 58 -7.52 -8.04 20.41
CA LYS A 58 -8.34 -8.42 21.58
C LYS A 58 -9.33 -9.53 21.25
N ASP A 59 -9.84 -9.53 20.02
CA ASP A 59 -10.80 -10.52 19.54
C ASP A 59 -10.50 -10.89 18.07
N PRO A 60 -9.70 -11.95 17.84
CA PRO A 60 -9.28 -12.36 16.49
C PRO A 60 -10.44 -12.71 15.54
N ASN A 61 -11.62 -13.04 16.08
CA ASN A 61 -12.80 -13.39 15.27
C ASN A 61 -13.62 -12.16 14.86
N ASN A 62 -13.28 -10.98 15.39
CA ASN A 62 -14.00 -9.73 15.16
C ASN A 62 -13.06 -8.65 14.62
N PRO A 63 -12.67 -8.72 13.32
CA PRO A 63 -11.79 -7.73 12.71
C PRO A 63 -12.46 -6.35 12.62
N ILE A 64 -11.65 -5.30 12.70
CA ILE A 64 -12.12 -3.91 12.69
C ILE A 64 -12.16 -3.42 11.24
N LEU A 65 -13.34 -3.02 10.76
CA LEU A 65 -13.47 -2.35 9.47
C LEU A 65 -12.90 -0.93 9.56
N ASP A 66 -11.95 -0.63 8.69
CA ASP A 66 -11.49 0.73 8.41
C ASP A 66 -11.98 1.14 7.03
N GLU A 67 -12.95 2.06 7.02
CA GLU A 67 -13.51 2.62 5.79
C GLU A 67 -12.64 3.73 5.18
N ASN A 68 -11.61 4.22 5.88
CA ASN A 68 -10.83 5.39 5.47
C ASN A 68 -9.33 5.17 5.65
N MET A 69 -8.81 4.17 4.94
CA MET A 69 -7.36 3.95 4.85
C MET A 69 -6.71 5.12 4.09
N ASN A 70 -5.73 5.75 4.73
CA ASN A 70 -5.13 7.01 4.26
C ASN A 70 -3.73 6.84 3.65
N PHE A 71 -3.26 5.60 3.52
CA PHE A 71 -1.97 5.29 2.91
C PHE A 71 -2.12 4.17 1.90
N ALA A 72 -1.24 4.15 0.90
CA ALA A 72 -1.03 3.03 0.01
C ALA A 72 0.41 2.54 0.13
N ILE A 73 0.60 1.22 0.11
CA ILE A 73 1.90 0.59 -0.01
C ILE A 73 1.99 -0.01 -1.41
N VAL A 74 3.09 0.31 -2.09
CA VAL A 74 3.50 -0.35 -3.33
C VAL A 74 4.72 -1.19 -3.01
N LYS A 75 4.68 -2.48 -3.40
CA LYS A 75 5.81 -3.40 -3.20
C LYS A 75 6.51 -3.70 -4.50
N PHE A 76 7.83 -3.82 -4.38
CA PHE A 76 8.72 -4.13 -5.48
C PHE A 76 9.48 -5.41 -5.17
N ASP A 77 9.73 -6.19 -6.21
CA ASP A 77 10.56 -7.37 -6.12
C ASP A 77 11.98 -7.00 -5.70
N ARG A 78 12.59 -7.78 -4.82
CA ARG A 78 13.87 -7.44 -4.19
C ARG A 78 15.01 -7.36 -5.21
N GLU A 79 15.03 -8.24 -6.20
CA GLU A 79 16.12 -8.36 -7.17
C GLU A 79 15.87 -7.49 -8.40
N THR A 80 14.71 -7.67 -9.03
CA THR A 80 14.36 -7.01 -10.29
C THR A 80 13.86 -5.59 -10.10
N LYS A 81 13.51 -5.20 -8.87
CA LYS A 81 12.87 -3.91 -8.53
C LYS A 81 11.55 -3.66 -9.26
N LYS A 82 10.95 -4.69 -9.84
CA LYS A 82 9.66 -4.58 -10.53
C LYS A 82 8.52 -4.52 -9.52
N LEU A 83 7.59 -3.59 -9.74
CA LEU A 83 6.35 -3.51 -8.99
C LEU A 83 5.53 -4.79 -9.22
N TYR A 84 5.08 -5.44 -8.14
CA TYR A 84 4.21 -6.62 -8.24
C TYR A 84 2.87 -6.47 -7.50
N THR A 85 2.73 -5.51 -6.59
CA THR A 85 1.44 -5.23 -5.95
C THR A 85 1.37 -3.82 -5.37
N ALA A 86 0.14 -3.32 -5.23
CA ALA A 86 -0.17 -2.09 -4.51
C ALA A 86 -1.49 -2.27 -3.75
N PHE A 87 -1.55 -1.79 -2.51
CA PHE A 87 -2.74 -1.91 -1.68
C PHE A 87 -2.84 -0.78 -0.65
N PRO A 88 -4.07 -0.38 -0.27
CA PRO A 88 -4.27 0.60 0.80
C PRO A 88 -4.03 -0.03 2.17
N VAL A 89 -3.59 0.80 3.12
CA VAL A 89 -3.34 0.43 4.51
C VAL A 89 -3.84 1.50 5.46
N SER A 90 -4.26 1.06 6.64
CA SER A 90 -4.53 1.95 7.77
C SER A 90 -3.26 2.70 8.18
N LYS A 91 -3.45 3.85 8.84
CA LYS A 91 -2.39 4.55 9.55
C LYS A 91 -1.76 3.66 10.63
#